data_AF-A0A7W7ZJT5-F1
#
_entry.id   AF-A0A7W7ZJT5-F1
#
_cell.length_a   1.000
_cell.length_b   1.000
_cell.length_c   1.000
_cell.angle_alpha   90.00
_cell.angle_beta   90.00
_cell.angle_gamma   90.00
#
_symmetry.space_group_name_H-M   'P 1'
#
loop_
_entity.id
_entity.type
_entity.pdbx_description
1 polymer ?
#
loop_
_entity_poly.entity_id
_entity_poly.type
_entity_poly.pdbx_seq_one_letter_code
_entity_poly.pdbx_strand_id
1 'polypeptide(L)'
;MSMPLASKALGRDDETYLIQVAIKLGLVETHFALYSSVDVIELNHLQIGIKLRLTEVDSLYAATYQDAEGVKRQLIITVEAKKRRQRILPEQIVRQVKAAFNAALVDLVVPMASAKWGHLRRGVAPIRGKGTNLSRRLSSQSKFFTSSSHP
;
A
#
# COMPACT_ATOMS: atom_id res chain seq x y z
N MET A 1 3.26 2.66 -20.88
CA MET A 1 4.22 1.58 -20.58
C MET A 1 3.50 0.23 -20.66
N SER A 2 3.90 -0.67 -21.57
CA SER A 2 3.30 -2.02 -21.71
C SER A 2 4.11 -3.08 -20.95
N MET A 3 3.45 -4.14 -20.48
CA MET A 3 4.14 -5.29 -19.87
C MET A 3 5.11 -5.95 -20.86
N PRO A 4 6.29 -6.42 -20.42
CA PRO A 4 7.18 -7.22 -21.25
C PRO A 4 6.47 -8.47 -21.78
N LEU A 5 6.53 -8.72 -23.08
CA LEU A 5 5.90 -9.88 -23.73
C LEU A 5 6.34 -11.22 -23.12
N ALA A 6 7.61 -11.34 -22.73
CA ALA A 6 8.16 -12.51 -22.05
C ALA A 6 7.45 -12.82 -20.71
N SER A 7 7.04 -11.78 -19.98
CA SER A 7 6.34 -11.94 -18.70
C SER A 7 4.91 -12.46 -18.88
N LYS A 8 4.23 -12.06 -19.95
CA LYS A 8 2.91 -12.62 -20.32
C LYS A 8 3.02 -14.10 -20.75
N ALA A 9 4.08 -14.45 -21.48
CA ALA A 9 4.30 -15.81 -21.99
C ALA A 9 4.53 -16.86 -20.89
N LEU A 10 5.10 -16.46 -19.74
CA LEU A 10 5.37 -17.35 -18.61
C LEU A 10 4.14 -17.67 -17.73
N GLY A 11 2.98 -17.03 -17.98
CA GLY A 11 1.72 -17.35 -17.29
C GLY A 11 1.73 -17.10 -15.78
N ARG A 12 2.74 -16.41 -15.23
CA ARG A 12 2.83 -16.14 -13.79
C ARG A 12 1.71 -15.21 -13.33
N ASP A 13 1.07 -15.56 -12.23
CA ASP A 13 -0.04 -14.80 -11.64
C ASP A 13 0.07 -14.64 -10.11
N ASP A 14 1.24 -14.93 -9.56
CA ASP A 14 1.52 -14.81 -8.13
C ASP A 14 1.70 -13.36 -7.66
N GLU A 15 1.59 -13.16 -6.34
CA GLU A 15 1.67 -11.82 -5.73
C GLU A 15 3.04 -11.17 -5.96
N THR A 16 4.12 -11.95 -5.87
CA THR A 16 5.48 -11.51 -6.21
C THR A 16 5.56 -10.99 -7.65
N TYR A 17 4.96 -11.71 -8.60
CA TYR A 17 4.89 -11.28 -9.99
C TYR A 17 4.12 -9.96 -10.15
N LEU A 18 2.97 -9.81 -9.48
CA LEU A 18 2.19 -8.57 -9.51
C LEU A 18 3.01 -7.37 -8.98
N ILE A 19 3.75 -7.57 -7.90
CA ILE A 19 4.65 -6.56 -7.33
C ILE A 19 5.78 -6.19 -8.31
N GLN A 20 6.45 -7.19 -8.91
CA GLN A 20 7.52 -6.93 -9.88
C GLN A 20 7.03 -6.13 -11.09
N VAL A 21 5.83 -6.43 -11.58
CA VAL A 21 5.19 -5.67 -12.65
C VAL A 21 4.87 -4.25 -12.19
N ALA A 22 4.32 -4.08 -10.99
CA ALA A 22 3.99 -2.76 -10.44
C ALA A 22 5.23 -1.87 -10.29
N ILE A 23 6.33 -2.41 -9.78
CA ILE A 23 7.63 -1.73 -9.68
C ILE A 23 8.13 -1.32 -11.07
N LYS A 24 8.15 -2.25 -12.03
CA LYS A 24 8.65 -1.98 -13.39
C LYS A 24 7.83 -0.92 -14.13
N LEU A 25 6.54 -0.81 -13.81
CA LEU A 25 5.65 0.20 -14.38
C LEU A 25 5.66 1.52 -13.59
N GLY A 26 6.41 1.60 -12.48
CA GLY A 26 6.46 2.77 -11.61
C GLY A 26 5.09 3.13 -11.03
N LEU A 27 4.25 2.14 -10.69
CA LEU A 27 2.86 2.41 -10.30
C LEU A 27 2.75 3.19 -8.99
N VAL A 28 3.63 2.90 -8.02
CA VAL A 28 3.62 3.57 -6.73
C VAL A 28 4.11 5.01 -6.90
N GLU A 29 5.21 5.19 -7.61
CA GLU A 29 5.78 6.47 -8.02
C GLU A 29 4.74 7.34 -8.73
N THR A 30 4.09 6.77 -9.74
CA THR A 30 3.04 7.47 -10.51
C THR A 30 1.85 7.84 -9.65
N HIS A 31 1.44 6.97 -8.72
CA HIS A 31 0.36 7.28 -7.79
C HIS A 31 0.71 8.49 -6.91
N PHE A 32 1.92 8.51 -6.35
CA PHE A 32 2.36 9.62 -5.52
C PHE A 32 2.55 10.92 -6.32
N ALA A 33 3.02 10.84 -7.56
CA ALA A 33 3.20 12.01 -8.41
C ALA A 33 1.88 12.62 -8.91
N LEU A 34 0.83 11.80 -9.14
CA LEU A 34 -0.38 12.26 -9.82
C LEU A 34 -1.63 12.35 -8.94
N TYR A 35 -1.73 11.55 -7.89
CA TYR A 35 -3.00 11.36 -7.16
C TYR A 35 -2.89 11.49 -5.64
N SER A 36 -1.70 11.33 -5.08
CA SER A 36 -1.52 11.42 -3.63
C SER A 36 -1.68 12.85 -3.13
N SER A 37 -2.27 13.00 -1.95
CA SER A 37 -2.30 14.27 -1.22
C SER A 37 -1.02 14.50 -0.39
N VAL A 38 -0.05 13.58 -0.47
CA VAL A 38 1.26 13.68 0.20
C VAL A 38 2.25 14.20 -0.83
N ASP A 39 2.89 15.33 -0.53
CA ASP A 39 3.88 15.95 -1.41
C ASP A 39 5.22 15.21 -1.31
N VAL A 40 5.35 14.13 -2.09
CA VAL A 40 6.53 13.27 -2.10
C VAL A 40 7.56 13.82 -3.09
N ILE A 41 8.74 14.11 -2.59
CA ILE A 41 9.85 14.69 -3.37
C ILE A 41 10.88 13.65 -3.81
N GLU A 42 10.95 12.52 -3.11
CA GLU A 42 11.82 11.40 -3.45
C GLU A 42 11.12 10.10 -3.04
N LEU A 43 11.14 9.09 -3.91
CA LEU A 43 10.52 7.79 -3.66
C LEU A 43 11.38 6.70 -4.28
N ASN A 44 11.83 5.74 -3.46
CA ASN A 44 12.67 4.62 -3.86
C ASN A 44 12.08 3.29 -3.41
N HIS A 45 11.98 2.33 -4.33
CA HIS A 45 11.70 0.94 -3.97
C HIS A 45 12.91 0.33 -3.25
N LEU A 46 12.67 -0.32 -2.10
CA LEU A 46 13.71 -0.99 -1.34
C LEU A 46 13.80 -2.48 -1.71
N GLN A 47 12.77 -3.25 -1.37
CA GLN A 47 12.80 -4.70 -1.47
C GLN A 47 11.39 -5.30 -1.53
N ILE A 48 11.29 -6.49 -2.14
CA ILE A 48 10.11 -7.36 -2.19
C ILE A 48 10.21 -8.45 -1.11
N GLY A 49 9.08 -8.84 -0.52
CA GLY A 49 8.98 -9.99 0.39
C GLY A 49 9.71 -9.78 1.72
N ILE A 50 9.44 -8.65 2.37
CA ILE A 50 10.13 -8.26 3.61
C ILE A 50 9.43 -8.88 4.82
N LYS A 51 10.19 -9.61 5.63
CA LYS A 51 9.74 -10.13 6.92
C LYS A 51 10.01 -9.11 8.02
N LEU A 52 8.96 -8.43 8.45
CA LEU A 52 8.99 -7.55 9.63
C LEU A 52 8.51 -8.33 10.86
N ARG A 53 9.42 -9.05 11.53
CA ARG A 53 9.24 -9.86 12.76
C ARG A 53 7.99 -10.77 12.79
N LEU A 54 6.79 -10.21 12.94
CA LEU A 54 5.51 -10.92 13.04
C LEU A 54 4.59 -10.74 11.81
N THR A 55 5.05 -10.03 10.78
CA THR A 55 4.28 -9.81 9.56
C THR A 55 5.21 -9.80 8.35
N GLU A 56 4.66 -10.20 7.21
CA GLU A 56 5.31 -10.06 5.91
C GLU A 56 4.69 -8.86 5.19
N VAL A 57 5.51 -8.17 4.39
CA VAL A 57 5.09 -7.09 3.49
C VAL A 57 5.57 -7.45 2.10
N ASP A 58 4.67 -7.45 1.12
CA ASP A 58 5.03 -7.88 -0.24
C ASP A 58 6.03 -6.93 -0.91
N SER A 59 5.95 -5.63 -0.64
CA SER A 59 6.97 -4.67 -1.08
C SER A 59 7.05 -3.42 -0.19
N LEU A 60 8.24 -2.86 -0.06
CA LEU A 60 8.51 -1.68 0.77
C LEU A 60 9.23 -0.60 -0.04
N TYR A 61 8.83 0.64 0.17
CA TYR A 61 9.48 1.82 -0.40
C TYR A 61 9.83 2.80 0.72
N ALA A 62 10.92 3.52 0.55
CA ALA A 62 11.28 4.68 1.35
C ALA A 62 11.07 5.94 0.53
N ALA A 63 10.60 7.00 1.19
CA ALA A 63 10.37 8.27 0.54
C ALA A 63 10.62 9.44 1.49
N THR A 64 10.97 10.57 0.88
CA THR A 64 10.97 11.87 1.56
C THR A 64 9.77 12.66 1.08
N TYR A 65 9.04 13.27 2.01
CA TYR A 65 7.91 14.16 1.71
C TYR A 65 8.08 15.52 2.37
N GLN A 66 7.37 16.52 1.86
CA GLN A 66 7.28 17.83 2.47
C GLN A 66 5.98 17.95 3.27
N ASP A 67 6.06 18.36 4.54
CA ASP A 67 4.88 18.62 5.35
C ASP A 67 4.24 19.98 5.03
N ALA A 68 3.15 20.33 5.74
CA ALA A 68 2.42 21.58 5.49
C ALA A 68 3.26 22.83 5.78
N GLU A 69 4.28 22.70 6.63
CA GLU A 69 5.22 23.74 7.01
C GLU A 69 6.44 23.81 6.08
N GLY A 70 6.51 22.97 5.05
CA GLY A 70 7.61 22.96 4.11
C GLY A 70 8.82 22.13 4.58
N VAL A 71 8.71 21.37 5.67
CA VAL A 71 9.81 20.59 6.25
C VAL A 71 9.87 19.21 5.60
N LYS A 72 11.09 18.80 5.23
CA LYS A 72 11.35 17.46 4.69
C LYS A 72 11.29 16.42 5.81
N ARG A 73 10.49 15.38 5.59
CA ARG A 73 10.24 14.28 6.54
C ARG A 73 10.34 12.92 5.86
N GLN A 74 10.55 11.88 6.66
CA GLN A 74 10.72 10.51 6.16
C GLN A 74 9.40 9.76 6.22
N LEU A 75 9.10 9.00 5.17
CA LEU A 75 7.97 8.07 5.15
C LEU A 75 8.35 6.71 4.57
N ILE A 76 7.62 5.70 5.02
CA ILE A 76 7.67 4.35 4.46
C ILE A 76 6.33 4.01 3.81
N ILE A 77 6.37 3.33 2.68
CA ILE A 77 5.18 2.80 2.01
C ILE A 77 5.25 1.29 2.07
N THR A 78 4.25 0.66 2.68
CA THR A 78 4.07 -0.79 2.65
C THR A 78 3.07 -1.14 1.56
N VAL A 79 3.41 -2.03 0.65
CA VAL A 79 2.54 -2.47 -0.44
C VAL A 79 2.17 -3.93 -0.25
N GLU A 80 0.87 -4.19 -0.22
CA GLU A 80 0.28 -5.53 -0.24
C GLU A 80 -0.29 -5.81 -1.63
N ALA A 81 0.04 -6.94 -2.22
CA ALA A 81 -0.58 -7.46 -3.43
C ALA A 81 -1.52 -8.62 -3.11
N LYS A 82 -2.68 -8.64 -3.75
CA LYS A 82 -3.59 -9.81 -3.71
C LYS A 82 -3.96 -10.24 -5.11
N LYS A 83 -4.01 -11.57 -5.30
CA LYS A 83 -4.52 -12.16 -6.54
C LYS A 83 -6.01 -11.87 -6.72
N ARG A 84 -6.51 -12.21 -7.91
CA ARG A 84 -7.95 -12.17 -8.22
C ARG A 84 -8.73 -12.99 -7.18
N ARG A 85 -9.83 -12.43 -6.66
CA ARG A 85 -10.72 -13.04 -5.64
C ARG A 85 -10.10 -13.22 -4.24
N GLN A 86 -8.85 -12.84 -4.03
CA GLN A 86 -8.31 -12.75 -2.67
C GLN A 86 -8.66 -11.39 -2.06
N ARG A 87 -8.97 -11.38 -0.77
CA ARG A 87 -9.31 -10.17 -0.04
C ARG A 87 -8.06 -9.56 0.58
N ILE A 88 -7.98 -8.24 0.55
CA ILE A 88 -7.07 -7.49 1.42
C ILE A 88 -7.62 -7.60 2.84
N LEU A 89 -6.80 -8.08 3.77
CA LEU A 89 -7.18 -8.25 5.18
C LEU A 89 -6.79 -6.99 5.96
N PRO A 90 -7.76 -6.23 6.53
CA PRO A 90 -7.45 -5.00 7.26
C PRO A 90 -6.49 -5.23 8.44
N GLU A 91 -6.61 -6.37 9.12
CA GLU A 91 -5.76 -6.72 10.26
C GLU A 91 -4.30 -6.89 9.82
N GLN A 92 -4.07 -7.40 8.61
CA GLN A 92 -2.74 -7.54 8.03
C GLN A 92 -2.15 -6.15 7.74
N ILE A 93 -2.92 -5.25 7.12
CA ILE A 93 -2.49 -3.86 6.87
C ILE A 93 -2.10 -3.17 8.18
N VAL A 94 -2.92 -3.28 9.23
CA VAL A 94 -2.62 -2.69 10.54
C VAL A 94 -1.34 -3.25 11.16
N ARG A 95 -1.12 -4.58 11.05
CA ARG A 95 0.11 -5.22 11.56
C ARG A 95 1.34 -4.74 10.81
N GLN A 96 1.27 -4.63 9.49
CA GLN A 96 2.36 -4.13 8.65
C GLN A 96 2.73 -2.69 8.98
N VAL A 97 1.74 -1.81 9.12
CA VAL A 97 1.97 -0.41 9.51
C VAL A 97 2.67 -0.31 10.86
N LYS A 98 2.19 -1.05 11.86
CA LYS A 98 2.83 -1.09 13.20
C LYS A 98 4.25 -1.63 13.13
N ALA A 99 4.48 -2.68 12.35
CA ALA A 99 5.79 -3.28 12.21
C ALA A 99 6.78 -2.35 11.51
N ALA A 100 6.33 -1.60 10.49
CA ALA A 100 7.14 -0.60 9.80
C ALA A 100 7.56 0.55 10.73
N PHE A 101 6.63 1.11 11.51
CA PHE A 101 6.96 2.13 12.52
C PHE A 101 7.94 1.63 13.59
N ASN A 102 7.90 0.35 13.94
CA ASN A 102 8.85 -0.24 14.89
C ASN A 102 10.22 -0.55 14.28
N ALA A 103 10.30 -0.69 12.95
CA ALA A 103 11.52 -1.09 12.26
C ALA A 103 12.35 0.10 11.76
N ALA A 104 11.74 1.28 11.58
CA ALA A 104 12.40 2.46 11.05
C ALA A 104 11.96 3.74 11.77
N LEU A 105 12.87 4.69 11.93
CA LEU A 105 12.56 6.03 12.44
C LEU A 105 11.97 6.88 11.31
N VAL A 106 10.64 6.90 11.22
CA VAL A 106 9.89 7.60 10.16
C VAL A 106 8.73 8.38 10.73
N ASP A 107 8.38 9.49 10.10
CA ASP A 107 7.26 10.34 10.52
C ASP A 107 5.91 9.77 10.09
N LEU A 108 5.89 8.98 9.01
CA LEU A 108 4.67 8.47 8.40
C LEU A 108 4.88 7.08 7.80
N VAL A 109 3.85 6.24 7.91
CA VAL A 109 3.74 5.00 7.13
C VAL A 109 2.45 5.05 6.33
N VAL A 110 2.56 4.85 5.02
CA VAL A 110 1.42 4.82 4.10
C VAL A 110 1.19 3.38 3.62
N PRO A 111 0.11 2.70 4.03
CA PRO A 111 -0.24 1.41 3.47
C PRO A 111 -0.88 1.57 2.09
N MET A 112 -0.41 0.80 1.12
CA MET A 112 -1.01 0.64 -0.19
C MET A 112 -1.39 -0.82 -0.43
N ALA A 113 -2.47 -1.02 -1.16
CA ALA A 113 -2.94 -2.32 -1.57
C ALA A 113 -3.16 -2.33 -3.08
N SER A 114 -2.61 -3.33 -3.77
CA SER A 114 -2.86 -3.62 -5.16
C SER A 114 -3.61 -4.93 -5.28
N ALA A 115 -4.76 -4.92 -5.93
CA ALA A 115 -5.52 -6.13 -6.20
C ALA A 115 -5.65 -6.30 -7.71
N LYS A 116 -5.42 -7.53 -8.19
CA LYS A 116 -5.72 -7.85 -9.58
C LYS A 116 -7.23 -7.71 -9.82
N TRP A 117 -7.60 -6.65 -10.52
CA TRP A 117 -8.99 -6.32 -10.82
C TRP A 117 -9.52 -7.22 -11.94
N GLY A 118 -10.50 -8.06 -11.64
CA GLY A 118 -11.48 -8.53 -12.63
C GLY A 118 -12.67 -7.57 -12.62
N HIS A 119 -13.50 -7.55 -13.67
CA HIS A 119 -14.72 -6.73 -13.72
C HIS A 119 -15.52 -6.79 -12.39
N LEU A 120 -15.39 -5.77 -11.54
CA LEU A 120 -16.38 -5.32 -10.54
C LEU A 120 -15.91 -4.00 -9.92
N ARG A 121 -16.79 -3.01 -9.76
CA ARG A 121 -16.58 -1.55 -9.55
C ARG A 121 -16.02 -1.09 -8.17
N ARG A 122 -15.16 -0.04 -8.17
CA ARG A 122 -14.72 0.99 -7.15
C ARG A 122 -14.43 0.54 -5.68
N GLY A 123 -13.45 1.00 -4.89
CA GLY A 123 -12.39 2.03 -4.87
C GLY A 123 -11.55 1.88 -3.57
N VAL A 124 -10.46 2.64 -3.36
CA VAL A 124 -9.59 2.58 -2.14
C VAL A 124 -9.39 4.00 -1.56
N ALA A 125 -9.37 4.13 -0.23
CA ALA A 125 -9.13 5.39 0.49
C ALA A 125 -7.93 5.28 1.46
N PRO A 126 -7.09 6.33 1.61
CA PRO A 126 -5.92 6.32 2.50
C PRO A 126 -6.29 6.49 3.98
N ILE A 127 -5.55 5.81 4.87
CA ILE A 127 -5.68 5.94 6.34
C ILE A 127 -4.61 6.91 6.85
N ARG A 128 -5.03 8.09 7.35
CA ARG A 128 -4.16 9.06 8.06
C ARG A 128 -4.24 8.83 9.57
N GLY A 129 -3.10 8.55 10.21
CA GLY A 129 -2.97 8.53 11.67
C GLY A 129 -2.20 9.76 12.16
N LYS A 130 -2.81 10.63 12.97
CA LYS A 130 -2.07 11.48 13.91
C LYS A 130 -1.99 10.75 15.24
N GLY A 131 -0.84 10.84 15.90
CA GLY A 131 -0.60 10.23 17.20
C GLY A 131 -1.68 10.58 18.21
N THR A 132 -1.94 9.61 19.09
CA THR A 132 -2.95 9.57 20.17
C THR A 132 -4.38 9.21 19.72
N ASN A 133 -4.85 8.04 20.15
CA ASN A 133 -6.21 7.46 19.97
C ASN A 133 -6.55 6.78 18.62
N LEU A 134 -5.71 5.80 18.24
CA LEU A 134 -5.98 4.85 17.14
C LEU A 134 -7.16 3.89 17.42
N SER A 135 -7.48 3.60 18.69
CA SER A 135 -8.44 2.55 19.07
C SER A 135 -9.91 2.93 18.89
N ARG A 136 -10.27 4.21 18.99
CA ARG A 136 -11.67 4.68 18.84
C ARG A 136 -12.07 5.02 17.40
N ARG A 137 -11.12 5.24 16.49
CA ARG A 137 -11.41 5.55 15.07
C ARG A 137 -11.56 4.32 14.17
N LEU A 138 -10.95 3.19 14.56
CA LEU A 138 -11.09 1.94 13.82
C LEU A 138 -12.48 1.29 13.99
N SER A 139 -13.19 1.57 15.10
CA SER A 139 -14.55 1.07 15.33
C SER A 139 -15.65 1.83 14.60
N SER A 140 -15.39 3.05 14.11
CA SER A 140 -16.36 3.81 13.31
C SER A 140 -16.25 3.55 11.81
N GLN A 141 -15.08 3.11 11.31
CA GLN A 141 -14.88 2.78 9.90
C GLN A 141 -15.23 1.32 9.55
N SER A 142 -15.31 0.41 10.51
CA SER A 142 -15.82 -0.96 10.29
C SER A 142 -17.29 -0.98 9.85
N LYS A 143 -18.06 0.09 10.14
CA LYS A 143 -19.45 0.22 9.71
C LYS A 143 -19.62 0.52 8.21
N PHE A 144 -18.59 0.94 7.50
CA PHE A 144 -18.67 1.18 6.05
C PHE A 144 -18.45 -0.08 5.19
N PHE A 145 -18.14 -1.22 5.83
CA PHE A 145 -17.83 -2.47 5.14
C PHE A 145 -18.91 -3.55 5.23
N THR A 146 -20.10 -3.26 5.79
CA THR A 146 -21.18 -4.24 5.91
C THR A 146 -22.47 -3.82 5.17
N SER A 147 -22.82 -4.64 4.17
CA SER A 147 -24.12 -4.90 3.54
C SER A 147 -24.93 -3.74 2.91
N SER A 148 -25.17 -3.86 1.60
CA SER A 148 -26.54 -3.75 1.08
C SER A 148 -26.79 -4.85 0.05
N SER A 149 -27.56 -5.84 0.49
CA SER A 149 -28.33 -6.75 -0.33
C SER A 149 -29.73 -6.16 -0.55
N HIS A 150 -30.29 -6.42 -1.74
CA HIS A 150 -31.71 -6.39 -2.14
C HIS A 150 -32.28 -5.11 -2.76
N PRO A 151 -33.30 -5.23 -3.63
CA PRO A 151 -34.07 -6.44 -4.02
C PRO A 151 -33.53 -7.18 -5.24
#